data_AF-A0A3B9ZZ85-F1
#
_entry.id   AF-A0A3B9ZZ85-F1
#
_cell.length_a   1.000
_cell.length_b   1.000
_cell.length_c   1.000
_cell.angle_alpha   90.00
_cell.angle_beta   90.00
_cell.angle_gamma   90.00
#
_symmetry.space_group_name_H-M   'P 1'
#
loop_
_entity.id
_entity.type
_entity.pdbx_description
1 polymer ?
#
loop_
_entity_poly.entity_id
_entity_poly.type
_entity_poly.pdbx_seq_one_letter_code
_entity_poly.pdbx_strand_id
1 'polypeptide(L)'
;MKTQVKLESDADILEKLICNYGPSKYTDIVWAMQWAGHLRRQEEFRHVPMASLIEQAMLDAISGKIPREEIEKACRKDQEIDDNLSSKREEPAQKPKKETIKSKK
;
A
#
# COMPACT_ATOMS: atom_id res chain seq x y z
N MET A 1 -18.54 41.24 -16.33
CA MET A 1 -18.47 39.76 -16.43
C MET A 1 -18.02 39.25 -15.07
N LYS A 2 -18.85 38.47 -14.36
CA LYS A 2 -18.45 37.85 -13.10
C LYS A 2 -17.72 36.56 -13.44
N THR A 3 -16.39 36.58 -13.38
CA THR A 3 -15.56 35.39 -13.50
C THR A 3 -15.86 34.50 -12.30
N GLN A 4 -16.64 33.44 -12.48
CA GLN A 4 -16.77 32.42 -11.46
C GLN A 4 -15.47 31.63 -11.44
N VAL A 5 -14.67 31.83 -10.40
CA VAL A 5 -13.53 30.95 -10.09
C VAL A 5 -14.14 29.66 -9.56
N LYS A 6 -14.29 28.66 -10.43
CA LYS A 6 -14.69 27.31 -10.00
C LYS A 6 -13.51 26.76 -9.19
N LEU A 7 -13.69 26.62 -7.88
CA LEU A 7 -12.73 25.94 -7.03
C LEU A 7 -12.74 24.47 -7.47
N GLU A 8 -11.69 24.03 -8.18
CA GLU A 8 -11.60 22.65 -8.64
C GLU A 8 -11.32 21.74 -7.44
N SER A 9 -12.09 20.65 -7.33
CA SER A 9 -11.84 19.64 -6.31
C SER A 9 -10.67 18.75 -6.72
N ASP A 10 -10.05 18.06 -5.77
CA ASP A 10 -8.98 17.09 -6.04
C ASP A 10 -9.45 15.99 -7.01
N ALA A 11 -10.74 15.63 -6.98
CA ALA A 11 -11.36 14.71 -7.92
C ALA A 11 -11.36 15.27 -9.35
N ASP A 12 -11.73 16.55 -9.53
CA ASP A 12 -11.71 17.22 -10.84
C ASP A 12 -10.29 17.30 -11.41
N ILE A 13 -9.30 17.56 -10.55
CA ILE A 13 -7.88 17.62 -10.93
C ILE A 13 -7.40 16.24 -11.37
N LEU A 14 -7.72 15.20 -10.58
CA LEU A 14 -7.32 13.84 -10.87
C LEU A 14 -7.92 13.32 -12.18
N GLU A 15 -9.20 13.60 -12.43
CA GLU A 15 -9.87 13.20 -13.67
C GLU A 15 -9.15 13.76 -14.90
N LYS A 16 -8.81 15.06 -14.89
CA LYS A 16 -8.06 15.71 -15.97
C LYS A 16 -6.67 15.13 -16.16
N LEU A 17 -5.98 14.83 -15.06
CA LEU A 17 -4.65 14.23 -15.11
C LEU A 17 -4.72 12.84 -15.77
N ILE A 18 -5.65 12.00 -15.34
CA ILE A 18 -5.83 10.63 -15.87
C ILE A 18 -6.16 10.64 -17.37
N CYS A 19 -7.03 11.55 -17.82
CA CYS A 19 -7.40 11.65 -19.24
C CYS A 19 -6.22 11.99 -20.15
N ASN A 20 -5.28 12.82 -19.67
CA ASN A 20 -4.15 13.32 -20.47
C ASN A 20 -2.83 12.54 -20.27
N TYR A 21 -2.80 11.58 -19.35
CA TYR A 21 -1.55 10.95 -18.90
C TYR A 21 -0.88 10.00 -19.91
N GLY A 22 -1.63 9.47 -20.87
CA GLY A 22 -1.13 8.47 -21.83
C GLY A 22 -1.21 7.02 -21.32
N PRO A 23 -0.47 6.07 -21.93
CA PRO A 23 -0.61 4.63 -21.66
C PRO A 23 0.10 4.17 -20.38
N SER A 24 1.11 4.89 -19.88
CA SER A 24 1.80 4.58 -18.62
C SER A 24 0.87 4.68 -17.40
N LYS A 25 -0.27 5.36 -17.53
CA LYS A 25 -1.27 5.53 -16.45
C LYS A 25 -1.68 4.21 -15.82
N TYR A 26 -1.78 3.13 -16.60
CA TYR A 26 -2.21 1.84 -16.07
C TYR A 26 -1.19 1.27 -15.09
N THR A 27 0.09 1.45 -15.38
CA THR A 27 1.18 1.06 -14.47
C THR A 27 1.17 1.95 -13.23
N ASP A 28 0.99 3.25 -13.39
CA ASP A 28 1.04 4.19 -12.27
C ASP A 28 -0.20 4.10 -11.37
N ILE A 29 -1.36 3.72 -11.91
CA ILE A 29 -2.55 3.39 -11.11
C ILE A 29 -2.30 2.15 -10.24
N VAL A 30 -1.59 1.13 -10.74
CA VAL A 30 -1.23 -0.03 -9.93
C VAL A 30 -0.29 0.38 -8.79
N TRP A 31 0.69 1.23 -9.07
CA TRP A 31 1.57 1.78 -8.03
C TRP A 31 0.82 2.62 -7.00
N ALA A 32 -0.13 3.45 -7.44
CA ALA A 32 -1.00 4.22 -6.55
C ALA A 32 -1.82 3.32 -5.62
N MET A 33 -2.32 2.17 -6.09
CA MET A 33 -3.03 1.22 -5.23
C MET A 33 -2.13 0.59 -4.17
N GLN A 34 -0.90 0.23 -4.53
CA GLN A 34 0.08 -0.26 -3.56
C GLN A 34 0.44 0.84 -2.55
N TRP A 35 0.61 2.08 -3.02
CA TRP A 35 0.86 3.24 -2.17
C TRP A 35 -0.28 3.50 -1.18
N ALA A 36 -1.55 3.40 -1.61
CA ALA A 36 -2.70 3.49 -0.70
C ALA A 36 -2.66 2.39 0.39
N GLY A 37 -2.22 1.18 0.03
CA GLY A 37 -1.98 0.09 0.97
C GLY A 37 -0.91 0.43 2.00
N HIS A 38 0.19 1.05 1.57
CA HIS A 38 1.25 1.54 2.45
C HIS A 38 0.74 2.63 3.40
N LEU A 39 0.05 3.65 2.88
CA LEU A 39 -0.50 4.75 3.68
C LEU A 39 -1.38 4.20 4.80
N ARG A 40 -2.25 3.23 4.51
CA ARG A 40 -3.13 2.60 5.50
C ARG A 40 -2.40 1.97 6.69
N ARG A 41 -1.13 1.60 6.56
CA ARG A 41 -0.31 1.05 7.65
C ARG A 41 0.23 2.13 8.57
N GLN A 42 0.35 3.37 8.09
CA GLN A 42 0.81 4.49 8.89
C GLN A 42 -0.27 4.92 9.88
N GLU A 43 0.15 5.29 11.09
CA GLU A 43 -0.77 5.60 12.20
C GLU A 43 -1.69 6.79 11.88
N GLU A 44 -1.14 7.77 11.17
CA GLU A 44 -1.81 9.00 10.72
C GLU A 44 -3.00 8.72 9.79
N PHE A 45 -2.95 7.64 9.01
CA PHE A 45 -3.96 7.33 7.98
C PHE A 45 -4.86 6.16 8.36
N ARG A 46 -4.64 5.51 9.52
CA ARG A 46 -5.37 4.31 9.95
C ARG A 46 -6.89 4.52 10.05
N HIS A 47 -7.33 5.74 10.32
CA HIS A 47 -8.74 6.12 10.47
C HIS A 47 -9.37 6.64 9.17
N VAL A 48 -8.56 6.83 8.12
CA VAL A 48 -9.02 7.37 6.84
C VAL A 48 -9.68 6.25 6.01
N PRO A 49 -10.86 6.50 5.39
CA PRO A 49 -11.48 5.53 4.51
C PRO A 49 -10.57 5.14 3.34
N MET A 50 -10.59 3.85 2.96
CA MET A 50 -9.75 3.35 1.87
C MET A 50 -9.98 4.12 0.55
N ALA A 51 -11.23 4.50 0.26
CA ALA A 51 -11.55 5.28 -0.93
C ALA A 51 -10.79 6.61 -0.97
N SER A 52 -10.76 7.33 0.16
CA SER A 52 -10.03 8.60 0.28
C SER A 52 -8.51 8.40 0.18
N LEU A 53 -7.97 7.30 0.71
CA LEU A 53 -6.56 6.96 0.55
C LEU A 53 -6.20 6.63 -0.90
N ILE A 54 -7.10 5.97 -1.64
CA ILE A 54 -6.92 5.67 -3.05
C ILE A 54 -6.91 6.96 -3.88
N GLU A 55 -7.84 7.88 -3.63
CA GLU A 55 -7.87 9.19 -4.29
C GLU A 55 -6.58 9.97 -4.04
N GLN A 56 -6.15 10.05 -2.77
CA GLN A 56 -4.90 10.70 -2.40
C GLN A 56 -3.68 10.04 -3.05
N ALA A 57 -3.63 8.71 -3.04
CA ALA A 57 -2.50 7.98 -3.62
C ALA A 57 -2.42 8.10 -5.13
N MET A 58 -3.57 8.11 -5.81
CA MET A 58 -3.65 8.39 -7.24
C MET A 58 -3.18 9.81 -7.53
N LEU A 59 -3.58 10.79 -6.73
CA LEU A 59 -3.11 12.17 -6.87
C LEU A 59 -1.59 12.25 -6.68
N ASP A 60 -1.03 11.66 -5.62
CA ASP A 60 0.41 11.70 -5.32
C ASP A 60 1.25 11.06 -6.45
N ALA A 61 0.81 9.93 -7.00
CA ALA A 61 1.50 9.22 -8.07
C ALA A 61 1.36 9.91 -9.44
N ILE A 62 0.14 10.29 -9.82
CA ILE A 62 -0.18 10.80 -11.17
C ILE A 62 0.21 12.28 -11.30
N SER A 63 0.16 13.06 -10.20
CA SER A 63 0.70 14.43 -10.21
C SER A 63 2.24 14.46 -10.21
N GLY A 64 2.90 13.33 -9.97
CA GLY A 64 4.36 13.25 -9.82
C GLY A 64 4.88 13.87 -8.53
N LYS A 65 3.99 14.19 -7.57
CA LYS A 65 4.36 14.73 -6.26
C LYS A 65 5.25 13.76 -5.46
N ILE A 66 5.00 12.45 -5.61
CA ILE A 66 5.89 11.41 -5.08
C ILE A 66 6.52 10.66 -6.26
N PRO A 67 7.86 10.57 -6.33
CA PRO A 67 8.52 9.83 -7.39
C PRO A 67 8.25 8.34 -7.24
N ARG A 68 8.11 7.65 -8.39
CA ARG A 68 7.82 6.21 -8.44
C ARG A 68 8.81 5.36 -7.62
N GLU A 69 10.08 5.72 -7.61
CA GLU A 69 11.11 5.01 -6.85
C GLU A 69 10.86 5.02 -5.33
N GLU A 70 10.26 6.10 -4.82
CA GLU A 70 9.92 6.23 -3.40
C GLU A 70 8.73 5.33 -3.06
N ILE A 71 7.71 5.31 -3.92
CA ILE A 71 6.56 4.41 -3.81
C ILE A 71 7.04 2.95 -3.80
N GLU A 72 7.87 2.57 -4.77
CA GLU A 72 8.40 1.22 -4.89
C GLU A 72 9.20 0.81 -3.64
N LYS A 73 10.06 1.70 -3.14
CA LYS A 73 10.86 1.45 -1.94
C LYS A 73 10.00 1.26 -0.69
N ALA A 74 8.92 2.03 -0.54
CA ALA A 74 8.00 1.91 0.58
C ALA A 74 7.20 0.60 0.50
N CYS A 75 6.62 0.30 -0.65
CA CYS A 75 5.87 -0.94 -0.88
C CYS A 75 6.73 -2.19 -0.69
N ARG A 76 7.99 -2.15 -1.13
CA ARG A 76 8.93 -3.27 -0.94
C ARG A 76 9.24 -3.53 0.54
N LYS A 77 9.42 -2.48 1.34
CA LYS A 77 9.61 -2.63 2.79
C LYS A 77 8.40 -3.28 3.46
N ASP A 78 7.20 -2.88 3.05
CA ASP A 78 5.98 -3.50 3.57
C ASP A 78 5.90 -4.98 3.21
N GLN A 79 6.27 -5.34 1.98
CA GLN A 79 6.34 -6.74 1.55
C GLN A 79 7.36 -7.54 2.37
N GLU A 80 8.55 -7.00 2.61
CA GLU A 80 9.58 -7.65 3.43
C GLU A 80 9.09 -7.86 4.88
N ILE A 81 8.29 -6.95 5.43
CA ILE A 81 7.68 -7.12 6.76
C ILE A 81 6.68 -8.27 6.73
N ASP A 82 5.81 -8.33 5.73
CA ASP A 82 4.79 -9.38 5.59
C ASP A 82 5.44 -10.76 5.38
N ASP A 83 6.47 -10.84 4.55
CA ASP A 83 7.22 -12.07 4.30
C ASP A 83 7.89 -12.59 5.58
N ASN A 84 8.53 -11.71 6.36
CA ASN A 84 9.14 -12.06 7.65
C ASN A 84 8.12 -12.54 8.69
N LEU A 85 6.92 -11.97 8.70
CA LEU A 85 5.83 -12.42 9.56
C LEU A 85 5.28 -13.79 9.12
N SER A 86 5.20 -14.03 7.81
CA SER A 86 4.78 -15.31 7.25
C SER A 86 5.78 -16.43 7.58
N SER A 87 7.07 -16.20 7.38
CA SER A 87 8.11 -17.21 7.66
C SER A 87 8.21 -17.59 9.13
N LYS A 88 7.93 -16.67 10.06
CA LYS A 88 7.85 -16.98 11.50
C LYS A 88 6.68 -17.88 11.89
N ARG A 89 5.64 -17.95 11.06
CA ARG A 89 4.42 -18.73 11.32
C ARG A 89 4.56 -20.20 10.89
N GLU A 90 5.59 -20.52 10.12
CA GLU A 90 5.86 -21.86 9.60
C GLU A 90 6.78 -22.71 10.47
N GLU A 91 7.22 -22.26 11.66
CA GLU A 91 7.86 -23.17 12.60
C GLU A 91 6.81 -24.11 13.21
N PRO A 92 6.77 -25.41 12.86
CA PRO A 92 5.84 -26.32 13.48
C PRO A 92 6.26 -26.48 14.94
N ALA A 93 5.34 -26.21 15.87
CA ALA A 93 5.48 -26.54 17.28
C ALA A 93 6.04 -27.97 17.40
N GLN A 94 7.32 -28.07 17.77
CA GLN A 94 7.99 -29.34 17.99
C GLN A 94 7.21 -30.07 19.09
N LYS A 95 6.45 -31.09 18.71
CA LYS A 95 5.77 -31.99 19.64
C LYS A 95 6.83 -32.50 20.63
N PRO A 96 6.63 -32.38 21.95
CA PRO A 96 7.62 -32.83 22.91
C PRO A 96 7.83 -34.34 22.75
N LYS A 97 9.09 -34.74 22.54
CA LYS A 97 9.54 -36.13 22.52
C LYS A 97 9.08 -36.80 23.81
N LYS A 98 8.15 -37.76 23.71
CA LYS A 98 7.94 -38.74 24.79
C LYS A 98 9.11 -39.72 24.77
N GLU A 99 10.14 -39.42 25.56
CA GLU A 99 11.11 -40.42 25.99
C GLU A 99 10.37 -41.46 26.83
N THR A 100 10.03 -42.61 26.24
CA THR A 100 9.72 -43.81 27.00
C THR A 100 11.00 -44.36 27.60
N ILE A 101 11.37 -43.85 28.78
CA ILE A 101 12.20 -44.57 29.73
C ILE A 101 11.30 -45.62 30.39
N LYS A 102 11.50 -46.90 30.07
CA LYS A 102 11.24 -47.97 31.04
C LYS A 102 12.34 -49.02 30.98
N SER A 103 13.22 -48.89 31.97
CA SER A 103 14.13 -49.91 32.46
C SER A 103 13.39 -51.15 32.97
N LYS A 104 14.00 -52.31 32.70
CA LYS A 104 14.11 -53.54 33.53
C LYS A 104 13.03 -53.81 34.59
N LYS A 105 12.37 -54.97 34.49
CA LYS A 105 12.71 -56.15 35.31
C LYS A 105 12.15 -57.42 34.69
#